data_AF-A0A7X2PPI8-F1
#
_entry.id   AF-A0A7X2PPI8-F1
#
_cell.length_a   1.000
_cell.length_b   1.000
_cell.length_c   1.000
_cell.angle_alpha   90.00
_cell.angle_beta   90.00
_cell.angle_gamma   90.00
#
_symmetry.space_group_name_H-M   'P 1'
#
loop_
_entity.id
_entity.type
_entity.pdbx_description
1 polymer ?
#
loop_
_entity_poly.entity_id
_entity_poly.type
_entity_poly.pdbx_seq_one_letter_code
_entity_poly.pdbx_strand_id
1 'polypeptide(L)' 'MKKIIFLGLAGAMLFAQDGKTQLKVGDMAPEFSKLSSSVPGKTFSLADFKGNKTVVLAFFPLAFTGG' A
#
# COMPACT_ATOMS: atom_id res chain seq x y z
N MET A 1 -44.63 1.92 -19.28
CA MET A 1 -44.09 1.00 -18.23
C MET A 1 -43.16 0.04 -18.96
N LYS A 2 -41.92 -0.29 -18.61
CA LYS A 2 -41.01 0.04 -17.52
C LYS A 2 -39.61 -0.29 -18.11
N LYS A 3 -38.65 0.59 -17.87
CA LYS A 3 -37.19 0.55 -18.10
C LYS A 3 -36.61 -0.87 -18.33
N ILE A 4 -35.94 -1.09 -19.47
CA ILE A 4 -35.02 -2.21 -19.67
C ILE A 4 -33.58 -1.67 -19.61
N ILE A 5 -32.78 -2.40 -18.85
CA ILE A 5 -31.52 -2.06 -18.21
C ILE A 5 -30.37 -2.15 -19.22
N PHE A 6 -29.59 -1.07 -19.36
CA PHE A 6 -28.24 -1.17 -19.93
C PHE A 6 -27.29 -1.67 -18.83
N LEU A 7 -27.05 -2.97 -18.89
CA LEU A 7 -26.08 -3.70 -18.07
C LEU A 7 -24.71 -3.59 -18.74
N GLY A 8 -23.71 -3.19 -17.96
CA GLY A 8 -22.33 -3.65 -18.16
C GLY A 8 -21.43 -2.74 -18.98
N LEU A 9 -20.72 -1.82 -18.31
CA LEU A 9 -19.30 -1.55 -18.59
C LEU A 9 -18.65 -0.71 -17.48
N ALA A 10 -18.43 -1.30 -16.30
CA ALA A 10 -17.56 -0.72 -15.28
C ALA A 10 -17.00 -1.82 -14.36
N GLY A 11 -16.53 -2.91 -14.96
CA GLY A 11 -16.00 -4.10 -14.26
C GLY A 11 -14.54 -4.39 -14.55
N ALA A 12 -13.75 -3.41 -14.99
CA ALA A 12 -12.36 -3.60 -15.40
C ALA A 12 -11.38 -2.71 -14.62
N MET A 13 -11.41 -2.80 -13.29
CA MET A 13 -10.27 -2.43 -12.44
C MET A 13 -10.18 -3.41 -11.27
N LEU A 14 -10.22 -4.71 -11.56
CA LEU A 14 -9.78 -5.71 -10.59
C LEU A 14 -8.27 -5.86 -10.74
N PHE A 15 -7.57 -5.08 -9.92
CA PHE A 15 -6.26 -5.36 -9.32
C PHE A 15 -5.42 -6.47 -9.96
N ALA A 16 -4.76 -6.16 -11.08
CA ALA A 16 -3.53 -6.86 -11.44
C ALA A 16 -2.37 -6.18 -10.70
N GLN A 17 -2.26 -6.42 -9.38
CA GLN A 17 -0.99 -6.25 -8.69
C GLN A 17 -0.20 -7.54 -8.92
N ASP A 18 0.55 -7.60 -10.02
CA ASP A 18 1.74 -8.43 -10.08
C ASP A 18 2.68 -7.93 -8.97
N GLY A 19 2.53 -8.49 -7.77
CA GLY A 19 3.42 -8.22 -6.66
C GLY A 19 4.81 -8.73 -7.03
N LYS A 20 5.64 -7.88 -7.62
CA LYS A 20 7.08 -8.15 -7.77
C LYS A 20 7.63 -8.33 -6.35
N THR A 21 7.81 -9.58 -5.96
CA THR A 21 8.37 -9.94 -4.65
C THR A 21 9.88 -9.71 -4.59
N GLN A 22 10.52 -9.45 -5.73
CA GLN A 22 11.92 -9.05 -5.83
C GLN A 22 12.03 -7.54 -6.06
N LEU A 23 12.70 -6.88 -5.11
CA LEU A 23 13.15 -5.51 -5.21
C LEU A 23 14.60 -5.47 -5.70
N LYS A 24 14.95 -4.50 -6.55
CA LYS A 24 16.33 -4.16 -6.88
C LYS A 24 16.65 -2.72 -6.50
N VAL A 25 17.93 -2.42 -6.34
CA VAL A 25 18.40 -1.06 -6.07
C VAL A 25 17.96 -0.12 -7.19
N GLY A 26 17.44 1.04 -6.81
CA GLY A 26 16.92 2.06 -7.73
C GLY A 26 15.44 1.87 -8.11
N ASP A 27 14.81 0.74 -7.76
CA ASP A 27 13.37 0.61 -7.92
C ASP A 27 12.64 1.58 -6.98
N MET A 28 11.57 2.17 -7.49
CA MET A 28 10.67 2.95 -6.65
C MET A 28 10.02 2.02 -5.62
N ALA A 29 10.06 2.41 -4.35
CA ALA A 29 9.44 1.65 -3.28
C ALA A 29 7.95 1.43 -3.57
N PRO A 30 7.40 0.23 -3.29
CA PRO A 30 5.97 -0.02 -3.37
C PRO A 30 5.19 0.94 -2.46
N GLU A 31 3.97 1.29 -2.86
CA GLU A 31 3.13 2.15 -2.04
C GLU A 31 2.65 1.41 -0.79
N PHE A 32 3.03 1.92 0.39
CA PHE A 32 2.47 1.50 1.67
C PHE A 32 1.48 2.56 2.11
N SER A 33 0.19 2.21 2.05
CA SER A 33 -0.88 3.03 2.60
C SER A 33 -1.33 2.46 3.92
N LYS A 34 -1.72 3.34 4.84
CA LYS A 34 -2.35 2.99 6.12
C LYS A 34 -1.49 2.16 7.08
N LEU A 35 -0.19 2.44 7.16
CA LEU A 35 0.68 1.82 8.17
C LEU A 35 0.22 2.26 9.56
N SER A 36 -0.10 1.28 10.40
CA SER A 36 -0.46 1.51 11.80
C SER A 36 0.73 2.09 12.55
N SER A 37 0.48 3.14 13.33
CA SER A 37 1.49 3.80 14.16
C SER A 37 1.33 3.39 15.61
N SER A 38 2.45 3.32 16.34
CA SER A 38 2.44 3.28 17.79
C SER A 38 1.99 4.61 18.42
N VAL A 39 1.96 5.70 17.64
CA VAL A 39 1.39 6.99 18.06
C VAL A 39 -0.14 6.92 17.92
N PRO A 40 -0.92 7.10 19.00
CA PRO A 40 -2.37 7.00 18.97
C PRO A 40 -3.02 7.90 17.93
N GLY A 41 -3.95 7.34 17.15
CA GLY A 41 -4.70 8.07 16.13
C GLY A 41 -3.89 8.51 14.91
N LYS A 42 -2.63 8.07 14.79
CA LYS A 42 -1.81 8.34 13.61
C LYS A 42 -1.73 7.12 12.70
N THR A 43 -1.68 7.44 11.43
CA THR A 43 -1.50 6.51 10.33
C THR A 43 -0.49 7.13 9.39
N PHE A 44 0.40 6.32 8.83
CA PHE A 44 1.44 6.81 7.93
C PHE A 44 1.35 6.15 6.56
N SER A 45 1.78 6.88 5.55
CA SER A 45 2.06 6.39 4.20
C SER A 45 3.48 6.77 3.77
N LEU A 46 4.02 6.11 2.75
CA LEU A 46 5.32 6.53 2.20
C LEU A 46 5.26 7.92 1.54
N ALA A 47 4.11 8.29 0.97
CA ALA A 47 3.91 9.57 0.32
C ALA A 47 4.11 10.75 1.28
N ASP A 48 3.78 10.59 2.57
CA ASP A 48 3.94 11.64 3.59
C ASP A 48 5.39 12.11 3.77
N PHE A 49 6.36 11.27 3.38
CA PHE A 49 7.79 11.53 3.58
C PHE A 49 8.57 11.75 2.28
N LYS A 50 7.95 11.50 1.13
CA LYS A 50 8.61 11.50 -0.19
C LYS A 50 9.23 12.87 -0.48
N GLY A 51 10.53 12.88 -0.79
CA GLY A 51 11.29 14.09 -1.11
C GLY A 51 11.65 14.98 0.10
N ASN A 52 11.17 14.66 1.30
CA ASN A 52 11.48 15.41 2.52
C ASN A 52 12.43 14.65 3.45
N LYS A 53 12.19 13.34 3.64
CA LYS A 53 12.96 12.49 4.54
C LYS A 53 13.42 11.23 3.84
N THR A 54 14.58 10.74 4.26
CA THR A 54 14.97 9.35 3.97
C THR A 54 14.23 8.45 4.94
N VAL A 55 13.62 7.37 4.43
CA VAL A 55 12.82 6.43 5.21
C VAL A 55 13.44 5.04 5.12
N VAL A 56 13.51 4.34 6.25
CA VAL A 56 13.96 2.95 6.35
C VAL A 56 12.78 2.08 6.76
N LEU A 57 12.53 1.00 6.03
CA LEU A 57 11.55 -0.02 6.39
C LEU A 57 12.28 -1.24 6.99
N ALA A 58 11.88 -1.63 8.20
CA ALA A 58 12.39 -2.80 8.89
C ALA A 58 11.23 -3.78 9.15
N PHE A 59 11.44 -5.04 8.80
CA PHE A 59 10.50 -6.13 9.07
C PHE A 59 11.06 -6.97 10.21
N PHE A 60 10.24 -7.22 11.23
CA PHE A 60 10.58 -8.08 12.35
C PHE A 60 9.60 -9.26 12.41
N PRO A 61 10.02 -10.46 12.84
CA PRO A 61 9.19 -11.66 12.78
C PRO A 61 7.95 -11.59 13.67
N LEU A 62 8.10 -11.05 14.88
CA LEU A 62 7.04 -11.01 15.89
C LEU A 62 7.29 -9.89 16.92
N ALA A 63 6.20 -9.30 17.42
CA ALA A 63 6.26 -8.32 18.52
C ALA A 63 6.82 -8.94 19.81
N PHE A 64 7.48 -8.12 20.64
CA PHE A 64 8.05 -8.51 21.94
C PHE A 64 9.09 -9.65 21.87
N THR A 65 9.81 -9.76 20.75
CA THR A 65 10.94 -10.69 20.62
C THR A 65 12.27 -9.94 20.71
N GLY A 66 13.34 -10.65 21.11
CA GLY A 66 14.65 -10.06 21.36
C GLY A 66 15.35 -9.46 20.15
N GLY A 67 14.93 -9.83 18.92
CA GLY A 67 15.54 -9.36 17.69
C GLY A 67 16.90 -10.01 17.41
#